data_AF-A0A194UPA9-F1
#
_entry.id   AF-A0A194UPA9-F1
#
_cell.length_a   1.000
_cell.length_b   1.000
_cell.length_c   1.000
_cell.angle_alpha   90.00
_cell.angle_beta   90.00
_cell.angle_gamma   90.00
#
_symmetry.space_group_name_H-M   'P 1'
#
loop_
_entity.id
_entity.type
_entity.pdbx_description
1 polymer ?
#
loop_
_entity_poly.entity_id
_entity_poly.type
_entity_poly.pdbx_seq_one_letter_code
_entity_poly.pdbx_strand_id
1 'polypeptide(L)' 'MECGPNYPREPPVIHFVSQINLPGVNQQDGHVDQNAMARTEIIIKMSMLIYDRFMDENKKLPQPPEGSKYAIYK' A
#
# COMPACT_ATOMS: atom_id res chain seq x y z
N MET A 1 -1.18 11.68 0.58
CA MET A 1 -0.41 10.45 0.88
C MET A 1 0.98 10.68 0.35
N GLU A 2 1.98 10.61 1.22
CA GLU A 2 3.37 10.91 0.87
C GLU A 2 4.25 9.72 1.27
N CYS A 3 4.97 9.17 0.30
CA CYS A 3 5.94 8.10 0.52
C CYS A 3 7.31 8.75 0.79
N GLY A 4 7.78 8.68 2.05
CA GLY A 4 9.06 9.24 2.45
C GLY A 4 10.27 8.46 1.91
N PRO A 5 11.50 8.95 2.14
CA PRO A 5 12.74 8.34 1.65
C PRO A 5 13.01 6.93 2.20
N ASN A 6 12.39 6.57 3.33
CA ASN A 6 12.50 5.26 3.95
C ASN A 6 11.41 4.27 3.49
N TYR A 7 10.50 4.68 2.61
CA TYR A 7 9.55 3.75 2.02
C TYR A 7 10.30 2.72 1.14
N PRO A 8 10.01 1.41 1.21
CA PRO A 8 8.86 0.76 1.86
C PRO A 8 9.13 0.20 3.27
N ARG A 9 10.25 0.57 3.92
CA ARG A 9 10.57 0.10 5.28
C ARG A 9 9.64 0.73 6.33
N GLU A 10 9.30 2.00 6.14
CA GLU A 10 8.35 2.76 6.95
C GLU A 10 7.07 3.06 6.14
N PRO A 11 5.90 3.18 6.81
CA PRO A 11 4.64 3.38 6.11
C PRO A 11 4.57 4.80 5.55
N PRO A 12 3.78 5.02 4.49
CA PRO A 12 3.57 6.34 3.95
C PRO A 12 2.76 7.20 4.94
N VAL A 13 3.04 8.50 4.93
CA VAL A 13 2.31 9.48 5.75
C VAL A 13 1.00 9.82 5.05
N ILE A 14 -0.12 9.74 5.79
CA ILE A 14 -1.45 9.99 5.26
C ILE A 14 -2.10 11.16 6.00
N HIS A 15 -2.70 12.06 5.23
CA HIS A 15 -3.53 13.15 5.72
C HIS A 15 -4.88 13.09 5.02
N PHE A 16 -5.95 13.31 5.79
CA PHE A 16 -7.28 13.53 5.23
C PHE A 16 -7.38 14.96 4.70
N VAL A 17 -7.80 15.11 3.44
CA VAL A 17 -8.08 16.41 2.83
C VAL A 17 -9.38 17.00 3.38
N SER A 18 -10.36 16.15 3.66
CA SER A 18 -11.65 16.54 4.24
C SER A 18 -11.63 16.41 5.76
N GLN A 19 -12.22 17.36 6.47
CA GLN A 19 -12.38 17.27 7.93
C GLN A 19 -13.19 16.04 8.31
N ILE A 20 -12.65 15.23 9.22
CA ILE A 20 -13.26 13.99 9.66
C ILE A 20 -12.98 13.76 11.14
N ASN A 21 -13.99 13.32 11.89
CA ASN A 21 -13.84 12.99 13.31
C ASN A 21 -13.73 11.46 13.47
N LEU A 22 -12.52 10.94 13.29
CA LEU A 22 -12.20 9.53 13.48
C LEU A 22 -11.07 9.36 14.50
N PRO A 23 -11.12 8.31 15.35
CA PRO A 23 -10.00 7.94 16.20
C PRO A 23 -8.75 7.68 15.36
N GLY A 24 -7.61 8.22 15.78
CA GLY A 24 -6.35 8.10 15.04
C GLY A 24 -6.18 9.09 13.89
N VAL A 25 -7.07 10.09 13.77
CA VAL A 25 -6.91 11.24 12.87
C VAL A 25 -6.84 12.52 13.69
N ASN A 26 -5.78 13.30 13.50
CA ASN A 26 -5.65 14.61 14.14
C ASN A 26 -6.67 15.59 13.52
N GLN A 27 -7.48 16.21 14.38
CA GLN A 27 -8.54 17.11 13.92
C GLN A 27 -8.04 18.48 13.41
N GLN A 28 -6.79 18.85 13.70
CA GLN A 28 -6.24 20.14 13.27
C GLN A 28 -5.70 20.09 11.84
N ASP A 29 -5.02 19.01 11.46
CA ASP A 29 -4.28 18.87 10.20
C ASP A 29 -4.68 17.63 9.37
N GLY A 30 -5.59 16.79 9.89
CA GLY A 30 -6.02 15.56 9.22
C GLY A 30 -4.98 14.44 9.24
N HIS A 31 -3.86 14.58 9.97
CA HIS A 31 -2.79 13.58 10.01
C HIS A 31 -3.25 12.28 10.66
N VAL A 32 -2.97 11.15 10.00
CA VAL A 32 -3.33 9.81 10.49
C VAL A 32 -2.19 9.23 11.31
N ASP A 33 -2.49 8.76 12.53
CA ASP A 33 -1.52 8.10 13.42
C ASP A 33 -0.95 6.84 12.76
N GLN A 34 0.37 6.76 12.69
CA GLN A 34 1.09 5.63 12.11
C GLN A 34 0.88 4.32 12.88
N ASN A 35 0.52 4.38 14.17
CA ASN A 35 0.17 3.17 14.93
C ASN A 35 -1.15 2.55 14.47
N ALA A 36 -2.08 3.36 13.97
CA ALA A 36 -3.28 2.84 13.30
C ALA A 36 -2.91 2.21 11.93
N MET A 37 -1.88 2.75 11.27
CA MET A 37 -1.35 2.26 9.99
C MET A 37 -0.45 1.02 10.10
N ALA A 38 0.06 0.69 11.29
CA ALA A 38 0.88 -0.51 11.51
C ALA A 38 0.16 -1.80 11.07
N ARG A 39 -1.17 -1.84 11.18
CA ARG A 39 -1.98 -2.95 10.62
C ARG A 39 -1.90 -3.02 9.09
N THR A 40 -1.92 -1.88 8.42
CA THR A 40 -1.82 -1.79 6.96
C THR A 40 -0.47 -2.27 6.47
N GLU A 41 0.62 -1.92 7.16
CA GLU A 41 1.95 -2.45 6.83
C GLU A 41 2.02 -3.97 6.91
N ILE A 42 1.49 -4.55 7.98
CA ILE A 42 1.47 -6.00 8.18
C ILE A 42 0.68 -6.66 7.06
N ILE A 43 -0.47 -6.08 6.69
CA ILE A 43 -1.31 -6.59 5.58
C ILE A 43 -0.57 -6.50 4.25
N ILE A 44 0.08 -5.38 3.92
CA ILE A 44 0.85 -5.22 2.68
C ILE A 44 2.01 -6.23 2.63
N LYS A 45 2.80 -6.31 3.70
CA LYS A 45 3.93 -7.26 3.81
C LYS A 45 3.46 -8.70 3.64
N MET A 46 2.35 -9.09 4.28
CA MET A 46 1.75 -10.42 4.10
C MET A 46 1.25 -10.65 2.67
N SER A 47 0.62 -9.65 2.04
CA SER A 47 0.14 -9.77 0.67
C SER A 47 1.27 -9.97 -0.35
N MET A 48 2.41 -9.30 -0.15
CA MET A 48 3.60 -9.45 -0.99
C MET A 48 4.20 -10.86 -0.82
N LEU A 49 4.33 -11.35 0.41
CA LEU A 49 4.85 -12.71 0.66
C LEU A 49 3.96 -13.79 0.03
N ILE A 50 2.64 -13.63 0.10
CA ILE A 50 1.69 -14.54 -0.54
C ILE A 50 1.85 -14.47 -2.07
N TYR A 51 1.99 -13.27 -2.63
CA TYR A 51 2.21 -13.09 -4.06
C TYR A 51 3.50 -13.74 -4.54
N ASP A 52 4.62 -13.55 -3.83
CA ASP A 52 5.91 -14.16 -4.18
C ASP A 52 5.84 -15.68 -4.20
N ARG A 53 5.20 -16.28 -3.17
CA ARG A 53 4.97 -17.72 -3.12
C ARG A 53 4.12 -18.18 -4.31
N PHE A 54 3.05 -17.47 -4.62
CA PHE A 54 2.16 -17.81 -5.73
C PHE A 54 2.89 -17.72 -7.08
N MET A 55 3.75 -16.71 -7.26
CA MET A 55 4.59 -16.56 -8.46
C MET A 55 5.59 -17.71 -8.58
N ASP A 56 6.22 -18.16 -7.49
CA ASP A 56 7.14 -19.30 -7.53
C ASP A 56 6.43 -20.62 -7.90
N GLU A 57 5.24 -20.85 -7.34
CA GLU A 57 4.40 -22.01 -7.67
C GLU A 57 3.96 -22.00 -9.15
N ASN A 58 3.79 -20.82 -9.75
CA ASN A 58 3.26 -20.64 -11.10
C ASN A 58 4.29 -20.14 -12.14
N LYS A 59 5.59 -20.18 -11.83
CA LYS A 59 6.68 -19.61 -12.65
C LYS A 59 6.81 -20.15 -14.09
N LYS A 60 6.14 -21.27 -14.40
CA LYS A 60 6.11 -21.85 -15.76
C LYS A 60 5.06 -21.23 -16.68
N LEU A 61 4.14 -20.42 -16.14
CA LEU A 61 3.13 -19.74 -16.94
C LEU A 61 3.78 -18.62 -17.78
N PRO A 62 3.40 -18.48 -19.07
CA PRO A 62 3.88 -17.39 -19.89
C PRO A 62 3.34 -16.06 -19.36
N GLN A 63 4.24 -15.11 -19.09
CA GLN A 63 3.88 -13.75 -18.72
C GLN A 63 3.61 -12.90 -19.98
N PRO A 64 2.69 -11.92 -19.91
CA PRO A 64 2.53 -10.96 -20.99
C PRO A 64 3.79 -10.11 -21.19
N PRO A 65 3.95 -9.46 -22.36
CA PRO A 65 5.07 -8.55 -22.60
C PRO A 65 5.15 -7.44 -21.53
N GLU A 66 6.36 -7.09 -21.13
CA GLU A 66 6.59 -6.00 -20.19
C GLU A 66 5.93 -4.69 -20.69
N GLY A 67 5.29 -3.96 -19.77
CA GLY A 67 4.55 -2.73 -20.10
C GLY A 67 3.15 -2.94 -20.66
N SER A 68 2.68 -4.19 -20.81
CA SER A 68 1.28 -4.48 -21.16
C SER A 68 0.33 -3.97 -20.08
N LYS A 69 -0.69 -3.21 -20.47
CA LYS A 69 -1.74 -2.69 -19.57
C LYS A 69 -3.08 -3.38 -19.85
N TYR A 70 -3.88 -3.57 -18.80
CA TYR A 70 -5.27 -3.99 -18.98
C TYR A 70 -6.07 -2.91 -19.72
N ALA A 71 -7.09 -3.33 -20.46
CA ALA A 71 -7.90 -2.45 -21.31
C ALA A 71 -8.58 -1.30 -20.55
N ILE A 72 -8.84 -1.46 -19.24
CA ILE A 72 -9.43 -0.43 -18.37
C ILE A 72 -8.48 0.73 -18.05
N TYR A 73 -7.19 0.59 -18.36
CA TYR A 73 -6.15 1.60 -18.14
C TYR A 73 -5.62 2.16 -19.47
N LYS A 74 -6.40 2.04 -20.55
CA LYS A 74 -6.19 2.72 -21.83
C LYS A 74 -6.92 4.05 -21.86
#